data_AF-A0A957TT24-F1
#
_entry.id   AF-A0A957TT24-F1
#
_cell.length_a   1.000
_cell.length_b   1.000
_cell.length_c   1.000
_cell.angle_alpha   90.00
_cell.angle_beta   90.00
_cell.angle_gamma   90.00
#
_symmetry.space_group_name_H-M   'P 1'
#
loop_
_entity.id
_entity.type
_entity.pdbx_description
1 polymer ?
#
loop_
_entity_poly.entity_id
_entity_poly.type
_entity_poly.pdbx_seq_one_letter_code
_entity_poly.pdbx_strand_id
1 'polypeptide(L)'
;MVLLFVTVGLGDGKPGDRFVAVYASPDNGLKRNCLSAIQPTSPDTRFVNRYYASPVLLPNSRIVAALCCQVDARNAWPELFASDDAGHTWHFVTRISDWGGPTHVLRLQDGRLLATYGYRV
;
A
#
# COMPACT_ATOMS: atom_id res chain seq x y z
N MET A 1 17.29 1.61 -8.66
CA MET A 1 16.77 1.02 -7.41
C MET A 1 15.34 0.56 -7.65
N VAL A 2 15.04 -0.70 -7.35
CA VAL A 2 13.71 -1.31 -7.50
C VAL A 2 13.12 -1.53 -6.11
N LEU A 3 11.86 -1.14 -5.93
CA LEU A 3 11.10 -1.46 -4.71
C LEU A 3 10.11 -2.57 -5.00
N LEU A 4 10.06 -3.55 -4.10
CA LEU A 4 9.08 -4.63 -4.09
C LEU A 4 8.19 -4.47 -2.86
N PHE A 5 6.88 -4.57 -3.07
CA PHE A 5 5.88 -4.49 -2.02
C PHE A 5 5.31 -5.88 -1.78
N VAL A 6 5.43 -6.38 -0.55
CA VAL A 6 5.06 -7.75 -0.19
C VAL A 6 4.09 -7.70 0.97
N THR A 7 2.93 -8.35 0.84
CA THR A 7 2.07 -8.59 1.99
C THR A 7 2.72 -9.63 2.89
N VAL A 8 2.97 -9.24 4.13
CA VAL A 8 3.53 -10.09 5.18
C VAL A 8 2.44 -10.32 6.22
N GLY A 9 2.30 -11.56 6.68
CA GLY A 9 1.46 -11.88 7.82
C GLY A 9 2.30 -12.24 9.04
N LEU A 10 1.93 -11.70 10.19
CA LEU A 10 2.39 -12.15 11.49
C LEU A 10 1.34 -13.10 12.11
N GLY A 11 1.75 -13.96 13.05
CA GLY A 11 0.80 -14.70 13.89
C GLY A 11 -0.08 -15.74 13.17
N ASP A 12 -1.26 -15.98 13.75
CA ASP A 12 -2.23 -17.01 13.33
C ASP A 12 -3.25 -16.49 12.29
N GLY A 13 -3.05 -15.28 11.78
CA GLY A 13 -3.85 -14.70 10.69
C GLY A 13 -5.05 -13.88 11.14
N LYS A 14 -5.07 -13.39 12.40
CA LYS A 14 -6.09 -12.46 12.90
C LYS A 14 -6.08 -11.14 12.13
N PRO A 15 -7.21 -10.41 12.08
CA PRO A 15 -7.24 -9.06 11.53
C PRO A 15 -6.26 -8.14 12.26
N GLY A 16 -5.49 -7.36 11.48
CA GLY A 16 -4.45 -6.46 12.01
C GLY A 16 -3.04 -7.06 11.96
N ASP A 17 -2.89 -8.37 11.75
CA ASP A 17 -1.58 -9.02 11.71
C ASP A 17 -0.93 -8.98 10.31
N ARG A 18 -1.65 -8.55 9.27
CA ARG A 18 -1.12 -8.45 7.90
C ARG A 18 -0.86 -7.01 7.49
N PHE A 19 0.38 -6.76 7.08
CA PHE A 19 0.86 -5.47 6.61
C PHE A 19 1.65 -5.61 5.31
N VAL A 20 2.07 -4.48 4.73
CA VAL A 20 2.92 -4.47 3.54
C VAL A 20 4.35 -4.12 3.91
N ALA A 21 5.28 -5.06 3.71
CA ALA A 21 6.71 -4.80 3.78
C ALA A 21 7.22 -4.27 2.44
N VAL A 22 8.18 -3.36 2.50
CA VAL A 22 8.88 -2.82 1.34
C VAL A 22 10.30 -3.38 1.33
N TYR A 23 10.67 -4.00 0.22
CA TYR A 23 12.03 -4.48 -0.02
C TYR A 23 12.69 -3.62 -1.08
N ALA A 24 13.97 -3.29 -0.86
CA ALA A 24 14.77 -2.59 -1.83
C ALA A 24 15.75 -3.54 -2.52
N SER A 25 15.92 -3.33 -3.81
CA SER A 25 16.94 -3.97 -4.62
C SER A 25 17.72 -2.92 -5.41
N PRO A 26 19.01 -2.72 -5.10
CA PRO A 26 19.87 -1.84 -5.87
C PRO A 26 20.29 -2.48 -7.20
N ASP A 27 20.24 -3.80 -7.31
CA ASP A 27 20.77 -4.65 -8.38
C ASP A 27 19.66 -5.22 -9.28
N ASN A 28 18.68 -4.38 -9.62
CA ASN A 28 17.62 -4.68 -10.58
C ASN A 28 16.81 -5.96 -10.26
N GLY A 29 16.59 -6.24 -8.98
CA GLY A 29 15.75 -7.32 -8.47
C GLY A 29 16.49 -8.59 -8.04
N LEU A 30 17.82 -8.66 -8.19
CA LEU A 30 18.62 -9.85 -7.90
C LEU A 30 18.75 -10.11 -6.38
N LYS A 31 19.03 -9.08 -5.59
CA LYS A 31 19.02 -9.13 -4.12
C LYS A 31 17.97 -8.21 -3.57
N ARG A 32 17.30 -8.66 -2.51
CA ARG A 32 16.20 -7.92 -1.87
C ARG A 32 16.46 -7.86 -0.39
N ASN A 33 16.63 -6.64 0.12
CA ASN A 33 16.77 -6.40 1.55
C ASN A 33 15.47 -5.76 2.06
N CYS A 34 15.04 -6.15 3.27
CA CYS A 34 13.92 -5.48 3.92
C CYS A 34 14.32 -4.01 4.14
N LEU A 35 13.56 -3.09 3.57
CA LEU A 35 13.81 -1.66 3.67
C LEU A 35 12.99 -1.05 4.81
N SER A 36 11.69 -1.32 4.79
CA SER A 36 10.72 -0.73 5.71
C SER A 36 9.41 -1.51 5.68
N ALA A 37 8.42 -1.04 6.42
CA ALA A 37 7.05 -1.52 6.34
C ALA A 37 6.12 -0.32 6.23
N ILE A 38 5.07 -0.44 5.42
CA ILE A 38 3.96 0.50 5.41
C ILE A 38 3.11 0.18 6.64
N GLN A 39 3.56 0.71 7.78
CA GLN A 39 2.83 0.62 9.02
C GLN A 39 1.82 1.77 9.07
N PRO A 40 0.53 1.45 9.21
CA PRO A 40 -0.50 2.47 9.18
C PRO A 40 -0.50 3.22 10.51
N THR A 41 -0.47 4.54 10.43
CA THR A 41 -0.79 5.45 11.55
C THR A 41 -2.29 5.80 11.60
N SER A 42 -3.09 5.16 10.74
CA SER A 42 -4.55 5.34 10.71
C SER A 42 -5.20 4.87 12.02
N PRO A 43 -6.37 5.41 12.39
CA PRO A 43 -7.14 4.92 13.54
C PRO A 43 -7.45 3.40 13.50
N ASP A 44 -7.57 2.85 12.29
CA ASP A 44 -8.03 1.48 12.06
C ASP A 44 -6.93 0.41 12.14
N THR A 45 -5.70 0.80 12.49
CA THR A 45 -4.50 -0.06 12.45
C THR A 45 -4.63 -1.37 13.23
N ARG A 46 -5.42 -1.42 14.30
CA ARG A 46 -5.49 -2.59 15.21
C ARG A 46 -6.37 -3.74 14.71
N PHE A 47 -7.20 -3.55 13.70
CA PHE A 47 -8.20 -4.55 13.29
C PHE A 47 -8.34 -4.74 11.78
N VAL A 48 -7.43 -4.14 11.00
CA VAL A 48 -7.50 -4.15 9.53
C VAL A 48 -6.25 -4.77 8.94
N ASN A 49 -6.43 -5.77 8.09
CA ASN A 49 -5.35 -6.32 7.28
C ASN A 49 -5.13 -5.48 6.02
N ARG A 50 -3.88 -5.35 5.59
CA ARG A 50 -3.51 -4.59 4.39
C ARG A 50 -2.87 -5.49 3.34
N TYR A 51 -3.44 -5.43 2.13
CA TYR A 51 -3.09 -6.27 1.00
C TYR A 51 -2.84 -5.45 -0.26
N TYR A 52 -2.29 -6.12 -1.29
CA TYR A 52 -2.33 -5.69 -2.69
C TYR A 52 -1.88 -4.24 -2.90
N ALA A 53 -0.60 -3.96 -2.60
CA ALA A 53 -0.05 -2.64 -2.82
C ALA A 53 -0.03 -2.27 -4.32
N SER A 54 -0.52 -1.08 -4.64
CA SER A 54 -0.40 -0.46 -5.96
C SER A 54 0.41 0.83 -5.85
N PRO A 55 1.76 0.75 -6.00
CA PRO A 55 2.64 1.89 -5.90
C PRO A 55 2.74 2.69 -7.22
N VAL A 56 2.96 3.99 -7.10
CA VAL A 56 3.24 4.91 -8.20
C VAL A 56 4.36 5.87 -7.77
N LEU A 57 5.41 5.96 -8.59
CA LEU A 57 6.46 6.97 -8.43
C LEU A 57 6.04 8.26 -9.15
N LEU A 58 6.07 9.38 -8.44
CA LEU A 58 5.77 10.70 -8.97
C LEU A 58 7.05 11.39 -9.47
N PRO A 59 6.95 12.41 -10.36
CA PRO A 59 8.11 13.11 -10.90
C PRO A 59 8.99 13.82 -9.86
N ASN A 60 8.42 14.16 -8.70
CA ASN A 60 9.14 14.79 -7.58
C ASN A 60 9.79 13.75 -6.63
N SER A 61 9.97 12.50 -7.08
CA SER A 61 10.50 11.38 -6.30
C SER A 61 9.63 10.91 -5.13
N ARG A 62 8.47 11.53 -4.89
CA ARG A 62 7.47 11.00 -3.96
C ARG A 62 6.92 9.69 -4.49
N ILE A 63 6.75 8.72 -3.60
CA ILE A 63 6.07 7.46 -3.89
C ILE A 63 4.71 7.51 -3.22
N VAL A 64 3.66 7.15 -3.95
CA VAL A 64 2.34 6.90 -3.36
C VAL A 64 1.97 5.45 -3.56
N ALA A 65 1.31 4.83 -2.59
CA ALA A 65 0.87 3.44 -2.68
C ALA A 65 -0.55 3.31 -2.14
N ALA A 66 -1.46 2.79 -2.97
CA ALA A 66 -2.76 2.36 -2.50
C ALA A 66 -2.67 0.95 -1.93
N LEU A 67 -3.24 0.74 -0.75
CA LEU A 67 -3.37 -0.56 -0.10
C LEU A 67 -4.84 -0.92 0.02
N CYS A 68 -5.16 -2.21 -0.19
CA CYS A 68 -6.47 -2.75 0.12
C CYS A 68 -6.55 -3.03 1.62
N CYS A 69 -7.26 -2.18 2.33
CA CYS A 69 -7.64 -2.39 3.71
C CYS A 69 -8.83 -3.31 3.78
N GLN A 70 -8.74 -4.36 4.60
CA GLN A 70 -9.74 -5.39 4.66
C GLN A 70 -9.91 -5.90 6.10
N VAL A 71 -11.13 -5.81 6.60
CA VAL A 71 -11.55 -6.44 7.86
C VAL A 71 -11.96 -7.88 7.57
N ASP A 72 -12.78 -8.09 6.54
CA ASP A 72 -13.24 -9.40 6.06
C ASP A 72 -13.53 -9.38 4.55
N ALA A 73 -14.04 -10.47 3.98
CA ALA A 73 -14.30 -10.59 2.54
C ALA A 73 -15.28 -9.55 1.94
N ARG A 74 -16.14 -8.93 2.76
CA ARG A 74 -17.17 -7.95 2.36
C ARG A 74 -16.81 -6.53 2.79
N ASN A 75 -16.03 -6.39 3.86
CA ASN A 75 -15.64 -5.11 4.43
C ASN A 75 -14.21 -4.75 4.03
N ALA A 76 -14.08 -4.09 2.88
CA ALA A 76 -12.81 -3.62 2.34
C ALA A 76 -12.92 -2.19 1.80
N TRP A 77 -11.81 -1.46 1.85
CA TRP A 77 -11.65 -0.11 1.29
C TRP A 77 -10.20 0.15 0.86
N PRO A 78 -9.94 1.16 0.02
CA PRO A 78 -8.59 1.57 -0.31
C PRO A 78 -8.10 2.71 0.59
N GLU A 79 -6.88 2.57 1.10
CA GLU A 79 -6.11 3.65 1.73
C GLU A 79 -4.91 4.03 0.89
N LEU A 80 -4.61 5.33 0.81
CA LEU A 80 -3.44 5.86 0.14
C LEU A 80 -2.37 6.26 1.17
N PHE A 81 -1.16 5.76 0.95
CA PHE A 81 0.04 6.11 1.72
C PHE A 81 1.04 6.82 0.81
N ALA A 82 1.91 7.63 1.41
CA ALA A 82 3.01 8.28 0.69
C ALA A 82 4.34 8.10 1.42
N SER A 83 5.41 8.09 0.65
CA SER A 83 6.79 8.18 1.11
C SER A 83 7.49 9.30 0.35
N ASP A 84 8.14 10.18 1.10
CA ASP A 84 8.91 11.31 0.59
C ASP A 84 10.44 11.06 0.70
N ASP A 85 10.84 9.86 1.12
CA ASP A 85 12.20 9.45 1.41
C ASP A 85 12.54 8.09 0.77
N ALA A 86 12.18 7.92 -0.51
CA ALA A 86 12.51 6.74 -1.32
C ALA A 86 12.01 5.38 -0.74
N GLY A 87 10.94 5.40 0.05
CA GLY A 87 10.31 4.22 0.63
C GLY A 87 10.81 3.85 2.02
N HIS A 88 11.66 4.67 2.66
CA HIS A 88 12.16 4.42 4.01
C HIS A 88 11.07 4.59 5.07
N THR A 89 10.27 5.64 4.96
CA THR A 89 9.12 5.90 5.83
C THR A 89 7.86 6.14 5.02
N TRP A 90 6.72 5.85 5.64
CA TRP A 90 5.41 5.96 5.01
C TRP A 90 4.42 6.62 5.97
N HIS A 91 3.58 7.50 5.44
CA HIS A 91 2.48 8.11 6.20
C HIS A 91 1.16 7.98 5.44
N PHE A 92 0.08 7.90 6.21
CA PHE A 92 -1.28 7.91 5.69
C PHE A 92 -1.58 9.26 5.02
N VAL A 93 -2.17 9.22 3.82
CA VAL A 93 -2.60 10.41 3.08
C VAL A 93 -4.11 10.58 3.17
N THR A 94 -4.85 9.58 2.71
CA THR A 94 -6.32 9.61 2.70
C THR A 94 -6.89 8.21 2.51
N ARG A 95 -8.16 8.05 2.86
CA ARG A 95 -9.03 6.98 2.35
C ARG A 95 -9.51 7.39 0.96
N ILE A 96 -9.44 6.49 -0.02
CA ILE A 96 -9.85 6.77 -1.41
C ILE A 96 -11.38 6.65 -1.56
N SER A 97 -11.96 5.65 -0.90
CA SER A 97 -13.40 5.41 -0.84
C SER A 97 -13.76 4.68 0.46
N ASP A 98 -15.02 4.75 0.87
CA ASP A 98 -15.49 4.03 2.07
C ASP A 98 -15.58 2.52 1.86
N TRP A 99 -15.71 2.11 0.59
CA TRP A 99 -15.93 0.72 0.19
C TRP A 99 -15.13 0.36 -1.07
N GLY A 100 -14.77 -0.91 -1.19
CA GLY A 100 -14.21 -1.51 -2.39
C GLY A 100 -12.74 -1.93 -2.27
N GLY A 101 -12.36 -2.85 -3.15
CA GLY A 101 -11.02 -3.42 -3.22
C GLY A 101 -10.98 -4.68 -4.10
N PRO A 102 -9.79 -5.11 -4.59
CA PRO A 102 -8.51 -4.41 -4.53
C PRO A 102 -8.49 -3.16 -5.40
N THR A 103 -7.47 -2.32 -5.20
CA THR A 103 -7.34 -1.01 -5.86
C THR A 103 -6.05 -0.93 -6.64
N HIS A 104 -6.13 -0.37 -7.85
CA HIS A 104 -4.98 -0.02 -8.66
C HIS A 104 -4.96 1.49 -8.87
N VAL A 105 -3.78 2.10 -8.70
CA VAL A 105 -3.54 3.53 -8.93
C VAL A 105 -2.62 3.70 -10.12
N LEU A 106 -2.98 4.59 -11.03
CA LEU A 106 -2.23 4.95 -12.22
C LEU A 106 -2.01 6.46 -12.27
N ARG A 107 -0.80 6.90 -12.63
CA ARG A 107 -0.54 8.30 -12.97
C ARG A 107 -0.97 8.57 -14.41
N LEU A 108 -1.89 9.51 -14.59
CA LEU A 108 -2.29 9.99 -15.91
C LEU A 108 -1.22 10.92 -16.50
N GLN A 109 -1.26 11.13 -17.81
CA GLN A 109 -0.30 11.98 -18.52
C GLN A 109 -0.34 13.45 -18.04
N ASP A 110 -1.51 13.92 -17.63
CA ASP A 110 -1.73 15.27 -17.09
C ASP A 110 -1.30 15.41 -15.61
N GLY A 111 -0.74 14.36 -15.01
CA GLY A 111 -0.24 14.35 -13.65
C GLY A 111 -1.26 13.99 -12.57
N ARG A 112 -2.54 13.82 -12.91
CA ARG A 112 -3.55 13.31 -11.97
C ARG A 112 -3.30 11.84 -11.63
N LEU A 113 -3.85 11.40 -10.51
CA LEU A 113 -3.91 9.99 -10.14
C LEU A 113 -5.31 9.44 -10.38
N LEU A 114 -5.40 8.34 -11.13
CA LEU A 114 -6.61 7.57 -11.33
C LEU A 114 -6.57 6.35 -10.41
N ALA A 115 -7.53 6.22 -9.51
CA ALA A 115 -7.72 5.03 -8.69
C ALA A 115 -8.92 4.22 -9.22
N THR A 116 -8.68 2.97 -9.58
CA THR A 116 -9.71 2.01 -10.00
C THR A 116 -9.80 0.90 -8.98
N TYR A 117 -11.01 0.54 -8.56
CA TYR A 117 -11.21 -0.50 -7.54
C TYR A 117 -12.44 -1.34 -7.82
N GLY A 118 -12.44 -2.58 -7.33
CA GLY A 118 -13.60 -3.45 -7.39
C GLY A 118 -14.65 -3.07 -6.33
N TYR A 119 -15.91 -2.98 -6.71
CA TYR A 119 -17.03 -2.83 -5.78
C TYR A 119 -17.87 -4.11 -5.82
N ARG A 120 -17.89 -4.84 -4.70
CA ARG A 120 -18.67 -6.08 -4.55
C ARG A 120 -19.71 -5.84 -3.46
N VAL A 121 -20.98 -5.82 -3.87
CA VAL A 121 -22.17 -5.77 -3.01
C VAL A 121 -22.72 -7.17 -2.80
#